data_AF-F1L9Q3-F1
#
_entry.id   AF-F1L9Q3-F1
#
_cell.length_a   1.000
_cell.length_b   1.000
_cell.length_c   1.000
_cell.angle_alpha   90.00
_cell.angle_beta   90.00
_cell.angle_gamma   90.00
#
_symmetry.space_group_name_H-M   'P 1'
#
loop_
_entity.id
_entity.type
_entity.pdbx_description
1 polymer ?
#
loop_
_entity_poly.entity_id
_entity_poly.type
_entity_poly.pdbx_seq_one_letter_code
_entity_poly.pdbx_strand_id
1 'polypeptide(L)'
;MALILPYIWPRKSMALQARVLFCVVLLIAGRGLNVYLPLYSKWIVDALSNPNGHLYVLIIISCILKFLQGSAIMGGFLNTLRTYLWIPIQQYTTLEIQVELFEHLHNLSLRWHLSRKTGQVLRIMDRGTTSINGILNYVVFTILPMIMDVLIAVIFFFTVFDWHFGLLVFITMMVYLVLTIIITEWRTKFRRDMNDTENISRAIGVDSLLNYETVKYYNAEHLEVERFADSIRQYQSAEWASSASLSLLNLCQNATIGMAHMIGSLMIAYLISLGKGKLTAGDYVLFTTYMLQLYTPLNFFGTVYRVIQQSFIDMENMFELLAENVEIEDKPDAHPLELHDGSIVFDSVSFGYTSERMVLNGIS
;
A
#
# COMPACT_ATOMS: atom_id res chain seq x y z
N MET A 1 -10.09 12.36 5.84
CA MET A 1 -10.38 12.09 4.40
C MET A 1 -10.65 13.36 3.59
N ALA A 2 -11.51 14.29 4.05
CA ALA A 2 -11.83 15.52 3.30
C ALA A 2 -10.64 16.49 3.11
N LEU A 3 -9.65 16.47 4.02
CA LEU A 3 -8.42 17.26 3.94
C LEU A 3 -7.44 16.79 2.85
N ILE A 4 -7.52 15.55 2.37
CA ILE A 4 -6.54 14.97 1.43
C ILE A 4 -6.99 15.20 -0.03
N LEU A 5 -8.30 15.26 -0.28
CA LEU A 5 -8.89 15.45 -1.60
C LEU A 5 -8.38 16.71 -2.37
N PRO A 6 -8.16 17.87 -1.71
CA PRO A 6 -7.61 19.06 -2.35
C PRO A 6 -6.16 18.88 -2.84
N TYR A 7 -5.33 18.11 -2.12
CA TYR A 7 -3.92 17.85 -2.48
C TYR A 7 -3.76 16.79 -3.56
N ILE A 8 -4.77 15.93 -3.72
CA ILE A 8 -4.80 14.85 -4.72
C ILE A 8 -5.15 15.39 -6.10
N TRP A 9 -6.03 16.40 -6.16
CA TRP A 9 -6.43 16.97 -7.44
C TRP A 9 -5.47 18.11 -7.81
N PRO A 10 -4.63 17.94 -8.86
CA PRO A 10 -3.73 18.99 -9.31
C PRO A 10 -4.55 20.14 -9.92
N ARG A 11 -5.01 21.07 -9.06
CA ARG A 11 -5.80 22.24 -9.49
C ARG A 11 -4.99 23.19 -10.36
N LYS A 12 -3.66 23.20 -10.17
CA LYS A 12 -2.74 24.13 -10.84
C LYS A 12 -2.40 23.76 -12.30
N SER A 13 -2.61 22.52 -12.77
CA SER A 13 -2.31 22.18 -14.17
C SER A 13 -3.33 21.26 -14.86
N MET A 14 -3.81 21.71 -16.02
CA MET A 14 -4.77 20.98 -16.86
C MET A 14 -4.17 19.70 -17.45
N ALA A 15 -2.84 19.69 -17.70
CA ALA A 15 -2.11 18.53 -18.19
C ALA A 15 -2.08 17.36 -17.19
N LEU A 16 -1.96 17.64 -15.88
CA LEU A 16 -2.02 16.60 -14.85
C LEU A 16 -3.44 16.07 -14.68
N GLN A 17 -4.47 16.93 -14.78
CA GLN A 17 -5.88 16.50 -14.75
C GLN A 17 -6.21 15.55 -15.91
N ALA A 18 -5.72 15.86 -17.13
CA ALA A 18 -5.89 14.98 -18.28
C ALA A 18 -5.21 13.61 -18.07
N ARG A 19 -4.02 13.57 -17.44
CA ARG A 19 -3.33 12.32 -17.10
C ARG A 19 -4.10 11.50 -16.07
N VAL A 20 -4.68 12.13 -15.05
CA VAL A 20 -5.55 11.46 -14.07
C VAL A 20 -6.75 10.82 -14.78
N LEU A 21 -7.43 11.57 -15.64
CA LEU A 21 -8.59 11.06 -16.39
C LEU A 21 -8.18 9.89 -17.30
N PHE A 22 -7.05 9.99 -18.00
CA PHE A 22 -6.53 8.89 -18.82
C PHE A 22 -6.17 7.65 -18.00
N CYS A 23 -5.59 7.82 -16.80
CA CYS A 23 -5.33 6.71 -15.88
C CYS A 23 -6.62 6.01 -15.43
N VAL A 24 -7.70 6.76 -15.17
CA VAL A 24 -9.02 6.21 -14.83
C VAL A 24 -9.61 5.44 -16.01
N VAL A 25 -9.52 5.99 -17.23
CA VAL A 25 -9.97 5.30 -18.45
C VAL A 25 -9.19 4.00 -18.68
N LEU A 26 -7.86 4.02 -18.55
CA LEU A 26 -7.02 2.83 -18.65
C LEU A 26 -7.36 1.78 -17.58
N LEU A 27 -7.70 2.22 -16.36
CA LEU A 27 -8.14 1.33 -15.29
C LEU A 27 -9.44 0.62 -15.65
N ILE A 28 -10.44 1.37 -16.12
CA ILE A 28 -11.74 0.81 -16.56
C ILE A 28 -11.53 -0.14 -17.75
N ALA A 29 -10.74 0.25 -18.73
CA ALA A 29 -10.40 -0.59 -19.88
C ALA A 29 -9.70 -1.89 -19.45
N GLY A 30 -8.75 -1.80 -18.52
CA GLY A 30 -8.07 -2.96 -17.94
C GLY A 30 -9.01 -3.91 -17.20
N ARG A 31 -10.04 -3.39 -16.51
CA ARG A 31 -11.08 -4.21 -15.88
C ARG A 31 -11.98 -4.90 -16.91
N GLY A 32 -12.36 -4.20 -17.97
CA GLY A 32 -13.05 -4.81 -19.11
C GLY A 32 -12.28 -6.03 -19.63
N LEU A 33 -10.98 -5.86 -19.88
CA LEU A 33 -10.11 -6.95 -20.36
C LEU A 33 -10.03 -8.14 -19.39
N ASN A 34 -10.00 -7.89 -18.07
CA ASN A 34 -10.03 -8.96 -17.07
C ASN A 34 -11.27 -9.86 -17.24
N VAL A 35 -12.43 -9.26 -17.50
CA VAL A 35 -13.68 -10.01 -17.68
C VAL A 35 -13.75 -10.70 -19.05
N TYR A 36 -13.23 -10.06 -20.10
CA TYR A 36 -13.25 -10.62 -21.45
C TYR A 36 -12.28 -11.79 -21.63
N LEU A 37 -11.12 -11.80 -20.96
CA LEU A 37 -10.11 -12.85 -21.16
C LEU A 37 -10.62 -14.29 -20.93
N PRO A 38 -11.33 -14.58 -19.82
CA PRO A 38 -11.89 -15.90 -19.58
C PRO A 38 -12.96 -16.30 -20.60
N LEU A 39 -13.76 -15.34 -21.09
CA LEU A 39 -14.77 -15.58 -22.15
C LEU A 39 -14.11 -15.99 -23.47
N TYR A 40 -13.05 -15.30 -23.88
CA TYR A 40 -12.28 -15.68 -25.06
C TYR A 40 -11.61 -17.05 -24.91
N SER A 41 -11.11 -17.37 -23.71
CA SER A 41 -10.56 -18.70 -23.41
C SER A 41 -11.62 -19.80 -23.54
N LYS A 42 -12.86 -19.54 -23.09
CA LYS A 42 -14.01 -20.45 -23.32
C LYS A 42 -14.25 -20.65 -24.81
N TRP A 43 -14.37 -19.58 -25.58
CA TRP A 43 -14.67 -19.65 -27.02
C TRP A 43 -13.61 -20.39 -27.82
N ILE A 44 -12.33 -20.26 -27.45
CA ILE A 44 -11.25 -21.04 -28.07
C ILE A 44 -11.47 -22.54 -27.83
N VAL A 45 -11.75 -22.94 -26.59
CA VAL A 45 -11.94 -24.35 -26.22
C VAL A 45 -13.19 -24.93 -26.87
N ASP A 46 -14.27 -24.16 -26.94
CA ASP A 46 -15.51 -24.56 -27.62
C ASP A 46 -15.30 -24.69 -29.14
N ALA A 47 -14.53 -23.79 -29.76
CA ALA A 47 -14.17 -23.86 -31.19
C ALA A 47 -13.16 -24.96 -31.52
N LEU A 48 -12.35 -25.40 -30.55
CA LEU A 48 -11.51 -26.60 -30.67
C LEU A 48 -12.34 -27.88 -30.64
N SER A 49 -13.45 -27.88 -29.90
CA SER A 49 -14.36 -29.03 -29.78
C SER A 49 -15.34 -29.14 -30.96
N ASN A 50 -15.72 -28.02 -31.58
CA ASN A 50 -16.50 -27.95 -32.81
C ASN A 50 -15.75 -27.11 -33.86
N PRO A 51 -15.12 -27.72 -34.89
CA PRO A 51 -14.25 -27.03 -35.82
C PRO A 51 -15.04 -26.11 -36.77
N ASN A 52 -15.33 -24.90 -36.30
CA ASN A 52 -15.72 -23.78 -37.14
C ASN A 52 -14.44 -23.03 -37.56
N GLY A 53 -14.31 -22.69 -38.85
CA GLY A 53 -13.08 -22.17 -39.49
C GLY A 53 -12.52 -20.83 -38.99
N HIS A 54 -12.95 -20.32 -37.83
CA HIS A 54 -12.50 -19.05 -37.23
C HIS A 54 -11.49 -19.22 -36.09
N LEU A 55 -10.96 -20.44 -35.87
CA LEU A 55 -10.06 -20.78 -34.76
C LEU A 55 -8.82 -19.86 -34.68
N TYR A 56 -8.17 -19.60 -35.82
CA TYR A 56 -6.94 -18.81 -35.89
C TYR A 56 -7.16 -17.35 -35.48
N VAL A 57 -8.31 -16.76 -35.82
CA VAL A 57 -8.64 -15.36 -35.47
C VAL A 57 -8.88 -15.22 -33.97
N LEU A 58 -9.60 -16.18 -33.36
CA LEU A 58 -9.85 -16.21 -31.91
C LEU A 58 -8.55 -16.36 -31.10
N ILE A 59 -7.61 -17.20 -31.56
CA ILE A 59 -6.31 -17.38 -30.92
C ILE A 59 -5.45 -16.12 -31.01
N ILE A 60 -5.40 -15.47 -32.18
CA ILE A 60 -4.65 -14.21 -32.37
C ILE A 60 -5.21 -13.11 -31.47
N ILE A 61 -6.54 -12.94 -31.44
CA ILE A 61 -7.20 -11.93 -30.58
C ILE A 61 -6.91 -12.22 -29.10
N SER A 62 -6.98 -13.48 -28.66
CA SER A 62 -6.72 -13.84 -27.27
C SER A 62 -5.26 -13.63 -26.87
N CYS A 63 -4.32 -13.86 -27.78
CA CYS A 63 -2.90 -13.58 -27.58
C CYS A 63 -2.65 -12.07 -27.43
N ILE A 64 -3.30 -11.24 -28.28
CA ILE A 64 -3.25 -9.78 -28.18
C ILE A 64 -3.87 -9.29 -26.87
N LEU A 65 -5.03 -9.83 -26.47
CA LEU A 65 -5.68 -9.47 -25.20
C LEU A 65 -4.82 -9.86 -23.99
N LYS A 66 -4.20 -11.05 -24.00
CA LYS A 66 -3.22 -11.47 -22.97
C LYS A 66 -1.99 -10.58 -22.95
N PHE A 67 -1.51 -10.11 -24.10
CA PHE A 67 -0.40 -9.16 -24.17
C PHE A 67 -0.77 -7.77 -23.60
N LEU A 68 -1.97 -7.27 -23.91
CA LEU A 68 -2.48 -6.00 -23.38
C LEU A 68 -2.70 -6.04 -21.85
N GLN A 69 -3.25 -7.14 -21.34
CA GLN A 69 -3.49 -7.35 -19.92
C GLN A 69 -2.21 -7.74 -19.15
N GLY A 70 -1.25 -8.37 -19.83
CA GLY A 70 -0.05 -8.98 -19.25
C GLY A 70 -0.33 -10.31 -18.55
N SER A 71 0.73 -10.98 -18.14
CA SER A 71 0.60 -12.10 -17.20
C SER A 71 0.42 -11.54 -15.79
N ALA A 72 -0.17 -12.33 -14.88
CA ALA A 72 -0.30 -11.98 -13.47
C ALA A 72 1.04 -11.58 -12.78
N ILE A 73 2.18 -11.92 -13.40
CA ILE A 73 3.54 -11.75 -12.86
C ILE A 73 4.31 -10.66 -13.61
N MET A 74 4.09 -10.48 -14.92
CA MET A 74 4.67 -9.42 -15.74
C MET A 74 3.55 -8.47 -16.16
N GLY A 75 3.35 -7.42 -15.36
CA GLY A 75 2.25 -6.47 -15.50
C GLY A 75 2.00 -6.04 -16.94
N GLY A 76 0.74 -6.05 -17.37
CA GLY A 76 0.38 -5.77 -18.76
C GLY A 76 0.79 -4.42 -19.27
N PHE A 77 0.79 -4.30 -20.59
CA PHE A 77 1.05 -3.05 -21.28
C PHE A 77 0.19 -1.91 -20.71
N LEU A 78 -1.09 -2.15 -20.47
CA LEU A 78 -1.99 -1.14 -19.89
C LEU A 78 -1.65 -0.79 -18.45
N ASN A 79 -1.27 -1.79 -17.63
CA ASN A 79 -0.88 -1.55 -16.25
C ASN A 79 0.43 -0.74 -16.19
N THR A 80 1.40 -1.10 -17.03
CA THR A 80 2.70 -0.41 -17.13
C THR A 80 2.54 1.01 -17.66
N LEU A 81 1.73 1.21 -18.71
CA LEU A 81 1.41 2.54 -19.23
C LEU A 81 0.70 3.40 -18.18
N ARG A 82 -0.25 2.81 -17.44
CA ARG A 82 -0.91 3.48 -16.31
C ARG A 82 0.08 3.89 -15.23
N THR A 83 0.97 2.99 -14.80
CA THR A 83 2.01 3.30 -13.80
C THR A 83 2.93 4.41 -14.30
N TYR A 84 3.32 4.37 -15.57
CA TYR A 84 4.14 5.43 -16.19
C TYR A 84 3.46 6.79 -16.15
N LEU A 85 2.16 6.85 -16.47
CA LEU A 85 1.37 8.08 -16.39
C LEU A 85 1.12 8.54 -14.95
N TRP A 86 1.17 7.62 -13.99
CA TRP A 86 0.99 7.91 -12.57
C TRP A 86 2.24 8.54 -11.91
N ILE A 87 3.45 8.14 -12.32
CA ILE A 87 4.72 8.66 -11.78
C ILE A 87 4.76 10.20 -11.67
N PRO A 88 4.45 10.98 -12.72
CA PRO A 88 4.52 12.44 -12.63
C PRO A 88 3.46 13.03 -11.70
N ILE A 89 2.31 12.38 -11.55
CA ILE A 89 1.27 12.80 -10.60
C ILE A 89 1.77 12.60 -9.16
N GLN A 90 2.36 11.43 -8.89
CA GLN A 90 2.96 11.13 -7.59
C GLN A 90 4.10 12.10 -7.24
N GLN A 91 4.98 12.41 -8.20
CA GLN A 91 6.07 13.37 -7.99
C GLN A 91 5.55 14.78 -7.70
N TYR A 92 4.53 15.23 -8.42
CA TYR A 92 3.91 16.53 -8.18
C TYR A 92 3.29 16.62 -6.79
N THR A 93 2.49 15.63 -6.39
CA THR A 93 1.87 15.60 -5.05
C THR A 93 2.92 15.53 -3.94
N THR A 94 4.01 14.77 -4.13
CA THR A 94 5.12 14.70 -3.17
C THR A 94 5.77 16.05 -2.98
N LEU A 95 6.08 16.75 -4.08
CA LEU A 95 6.72 18.06 -4.04
C LEU A 95 5.86 19.09 -3.31
N GLU A 96 4.58 19.20 -3.66
CA GLU A 96 3.67 20.19 -3.05
C GLU A 96 3.54 19.97 -1.54
N ILE A 97 3.33 18.71 -1.11
CA ILE A 97 3.19 18.37 0.32
C ILE A 97 4.50 18.61 1.08
N GLN A 98 5.65 18.22 0.52
CA GLN A 98 6.94 18.42 1.17
C GLN A 98 7.30 19.90 1.29
N VAL A 99 7.06 20.70 0.25
CA VAL A 99 7.34 22.13 0.27
C VAL A 99 6.44 22.84 1.28
N GLU A 100 5.15 22.52 1.31
CA GLU A 100 4.21 23.13 2.26
C GLU A 100 4.51 22.74 3.71
N LEU A 101 4.84 21.47 3.98
CA LEU A 101 5.29 21.04 5.31
C LEU A 101 6.60 21.72 5.70
N PHE A 102 7.53 21.87 4.76
CA PHE A 102 8.81 22.51 5.02
C PHE A 102 8.67 24.00 5.30
N GLU A 103 7.78 24.69 4.57
CA GLU A 103 7.41 26.09 4.81
C GLU A 103 6.76 26.25 6.19
N HIS A 104 5.77 25.40 6.51
CA HIS A 104 5.13 25.40 7.82
C HIS A 104 6.14 25.17 8.96
N LEU A 105 7.06 24.21 8.80
CA LEU A 105 8.13 23.96 9.77
C LEU A 105 9.06 25.17 9.98
N HIS A 106 9.31 25.98 8.95
CA HIS A 106 10.11 27.21 9.09
C HIS A 106 9.36 28.32 9.84
N ASN A 107 8.04 28.32 9.76
CA ASN A 107 7.20 29.28 10.49
C ASN A 107 7.03 28.93 11.97
N LEU A 108 7.38 27.71 12.39
CA LEU A 108 7.32 27.31 13.80
C LEU A 108 8.38 28.01 14.66
N SER A 109 8.07 28.21 15.94
CA SER A 109 8.92 28.97 16.85
C SER A 109 10.24 28.27 17.15
N LEU A 110 11.26 29.07 17.50
CA LEU A 110 12.57 28.54 17.91
C LEU A 110 12.45 27.58 19.11
N ARG A 111 11.51 27.84 20.03
CA ARG A 111 11.26 26.96 21.18
C ARG A 111 10.82 25.57 20.73
N TRP A 112 9.95 25.51 19.73
CA TRP A 112 9.51 24.24 19.15
C TRP A 112 10.70 23.47 18.54
N HIS A 113 11.54 24.15 17.75
CA HIS A 113 12.74 23.55 17.14
C HIS A 113 13.75 23.03 18.16
N LEU A 114 13.95 23.72 19.28
CA LEU A 114 14.87 23.29 20.35
C LEU A 114 14.32 22.10 21.16
N SER A 115 13.00 21.94 21.23
CA SER A 115 12.34 20.87 22.00
C SER A 115 12.30 19.52 21.26
N ARG A 116 12.53 19.51 19.95
CA ARG A 116 12.40 18.33 19.08
C ARG A 116 13.73 17.95 18.44
N LYS A 117 13.92 16.65 18.22
CA LYS A 117 15.06 16.16 17.44
C LYS A 117 14.79 16.36 15.95
N THR A 118 15.58 17.18 15.27
CA THR A 118 15.41 17.49 13.83
C THR A 118 15.32 16.23 12.96
N GLY A 119 16.14 15.22 13.24
CA GLY A 119 16.09 13.94 12.51
C GLY A 119 14.84 13.09 12.76
N GLN A 120 14.09 13.34 13.83
CA GLN A 120 12.78 12.71 14.05
C GLN A 120 11.70 13.44 13.25
N VAL A 121 11.72 14.78 13.25
CA VAL A 121 10.79 15.63 12.48
C VAL A 121 10.90 15.35 10.98
N LEU A 122 12.12 15.35 10.43
CA LEU A 122 12.34 15.02 9.02
C LEU A 122 11.83 13.61 8.66
N ARG A 123 12.02 12.64 9.56
CA ARG A 123 11.50 11.28 9.36
C ARG A 123 9.98 11.22 9.36
N ILE A 124 9.29 12.02 10.18
CA ILE A 124 7.82 12.12 10.18
C ILE A 124 7.35 12.72 8.86
N MET A 125 7.99 13.80 8.40
CA MET A 125 7.70 14.44 7.11
C MET A 125 7.88 13.48 5.92
N ASP A 126 9.01 12.78 5.85
CA ASP A 126 9.32 11.84 4.77
C ASP A 126 8.35 10.64 4.75
N ARG A 127 8.08 10.05 5.92
CA ARG A 127 7.15 8.92 6.04
C ARG A 127 5.72 9.33 5.76
N GLY A 128 5.28 10.48 6.27
CA GLY A 128 3.94 11.01 6.02
C GLY A 128 3.68 11.23 4.53
N THR A 129 4.62 11.89 3.84
CA THR A 129 4.52 12.13 2.40
C THR A 129 4.51 10.83 1.59
N THR A 130 5.40 9.89 1.94
CA THR A 130 5.45 8.57 1.27
C THR A 130 4.17 7.78 1.50
N SER A 131 3.60 7.87 2.70
CA SER A 131 2.37 7.20 3.11
C SER A 131 1.13 7.73 2.41
N ILE A 132 1.03 9.04 2.20
CA ILE A 132 -0.06 9.65 1.41
C ILE A 132 -0.05 9.11 -0.02
N ASN A 133 1.12 9.13 -0.67
CA ASN A 133 1.27 8.58 -2.02
C ASN A 133 0.96 7.08 -2.07
N GLY A 134 1.44 6.33 -1.09
CA GLY A 134 1.20 4.90 -0.94
C GLY A 134 -0.29 4.58 -0.82
N ILE A 135 -0.99 5.18 0.16
CA ILE A 135 -2.43 4.97 0.37
C ILE A 135 -3.21 5.25 -0.90
N LEU A 136 -2.92 6.38 -1.56
CA LEU A 136 -3.65 6.74 -2.76
C LEU A 136 -3.45 5.69 -3.85
N ASN A 137 -2.21 5.28 -4.10
CA ASN A 137 -1.89 4.25 -5.08
C ASN A 137 -2.65 2.94 -4.74
N TYR A 138 -2.58 2.47 -3.50
CA TYR A 138 -3.24 1.24 -3.08
C TYR A 138 -4.77 1.30 -3.15
N VAL A 139 -5.38 2.40 -2.71
CA VAL A 139 -6.84 2.57 -2.72
C VAL A 139 -7.36 2.62 -4.15
N VAL A 140 -6.75 3.45 -5.01
CA VAL A 140 -7.21 3.67 -6.39
C VAL A 140 -6.86 2.49 -7.29
N PHE A 141 -5.68 1.90 -7.16
CA PHE A 141 -5.18 0.91 -8.13
C PHE A 141 -5.28 -0.54 -7.68
N THR A 142 -5.49 -0.80 -6.39
CA THR A 142 -5.57 -2.16 -5.86
C THR A 142 -6.92 -2.45 -5.22
N ILE A 143 -7.36 -1.66 -4.23
CA ILE A 143 -8.58 -1.94 -3.47
C ILE A 143 -9.83 -1.72 -4.29
N LEU A 144 -9.99 -0.52 -4.86
CA LEU A 144 -11.19 -0.19 -5.63
C LEU A 144 -11.37 -1.16 -6.82
N PRO A 145 -10.31 -1.47 -7.61
CA PRO A 145 -10.41 -2.47 -8.66
C PRO A 145 -10.67 -3.88 -8.14
N MET A 146 -10.09 -4.28 -7.01
CA MET A 146 -10.35 -5.59 -6.40
C MET A 146 -11.82 -5.75 -5.98
N ILE A 147 -12.40 -4.75 -5.32
CA ILE A 147 -13.81 -4.77 -4.93
C ILE A 147 -14.70 -4.84 -6.18
N MET A 148 -14.38 -4.05 -7.20
CA MET A 148 -15.09 -4.08 -8.49
C MET A 148 -14.96 -5.45 -9.17
N ASP A 149 -13.77 -6.04 -9.20
CA ASP A 149 -13.53 -7.37 -9.78
C ASP A 149 -14.36 -8.45 -9.07
N VAL A 150 -14.42 -8.43 -7.73
CA VAL A 150 -15.25 -9.36 -6.95
C VAL A 150 -16.74 -9.14 -7.23
N LEU A 151 -17.22 -7.89 -7.26
CA LEU A 151 -18.63 -7.60 -7.53
C LEU A 151 -19.04 -8.03 -8.94
N ILE A 152 -18.23 -7.68 -9.94
CA ILE A 152 -18.45 -8.07 -11.34
C ILE A 152 -18.44 -9.59 -11.47
N ALA A 153 -17.52 -10.28 -10.80
CA ALA A 153 -17.46 -11.74 -10.80
C ALA A 153 -18.73 -12.37 -10.25
N VAL A 154 -19.19 -11.90 -9.09
CA VAL A 154 -20.41 -12.40 -8.46
C VAL A 154 -21.60 -12.23 -9.40
N ILE A 155 -21.82 -11.01 -9.92
CA ILE A 155 -22.91 -10.72 -10.88
C ILE A 155 -22.78 -11.59 -12.14
N PHE A 156 -21.57 -11.76 -12.66
CA PHE A 156 -21.30 -12.57 -13.85
C PHE A 156 -21.63 -14.06 -13.61
N PHE A 157 -21.21 -14.65 -12.48
CA PHE A 157 -21.52 -16.04 -12.16
C PHE A 157 -23.01 -16.26 -11.87
N PHE A 158 -23.68 -15.30 -11.24
CA PHE A 158 -25.13 -15.32 -11.04
C PHE A 158 -25.92 -15.33 -12.36
N THR A 159 -25.43 -14.61 -13.38
CA THR A 159 -26.14 -14.46 -14.66
C THR A 159 -25.82 -15.56 -15.67
N VAL A 160 -24.59 -16.08 -15.70
CA VAL A 160 -24.13 -17.03 -16.73
C VAL A 160 -24.33 -18.49 -16.33
N PHE A 161 -24.07 -18.85 -15.06
CA PHE A 161 -24.04 -20.25 -14.65
C PHE A 161 -25.28 -20.68 -13.88
N ASP A 162 -25.62 -19.97 -12.80
CA ASP A 162 -26.81 -20.08 -11.96
C ASP A 162 -26.53 -19.46 -10.58
N TRP A 163 -27.57 -19.27 -9.76
CA TRP A 163 -27.44 -18.72 -8.41
C TRP A 163 -26.46 -19.50 -7.50
N HIS A 164 -26.38 -20.83 -7.66
CA HIS A 164 -25.54 -21.70 -6.84
C HIS A 164 -24.05 -21.40 -7.01
N PHE A 165 -23.62 -21.10 -8.24
CA PHE A 165 -22.22 -20.77 -8.55
C PHE A 165 -21.86 -19.38 -8.04
N GLY A 166 -22.77 -18.41 -8.19
CA GLY A 166 -22.61 -17.08 -7.60
C GLY A 166 -22.46 -17.12 -6.09
N LEU A 167 -23.29 -17.92 -5.40
CA LEU A 167 -23.20 -18.13 -3.95
C LEU A 167 -21.87 -18.79 -3.56
N LEU A 168 -21.42 -19.84 -4.28
CA LEU A 168 -20.15 -20.51 -4.02
C LEU A 168 -18.96 -19.54 -4.07
N VAL A 169 -18.88 -18.74 -5.13
CA VAL A 169 -17.81 -17.74 -5.30
C VAL A 169 -17.89 -16.71 -4.18
N PHE A 170 -19.08 -16.19 -3.88
CA PHE A 170 -19.28 -15.19 -2.83
C PHE A 170 -18.83 -15.70 -1.45
N ILE A 171 -19.27 -16.90 -1.06
CA ILE A 171 -18.89 -17.53 0.22
C ILE A 171 -17.38 -17.75 0.27
N THR A 172 -16.80 -18.27 -0.81
CA THR A 172 -15.35 -18.52 -0.88
C THR A 172 -14.56 -17.23 -0.67
N MET A 173 -14.94 -16.15 -1.35
CA MET A 173 -14.26 -14.86 -1.23
C MET A 173 -14.41 -14.25 0.16
N MET A 174 -15.60 -14.36 0.77
CA MET A 174 -15.83 -13.90 2.13
C MET A 174 -15.01 -14.69 3.16
N VAL A 175 -15.01 -16.02 3.05
CA VAL A 175 -14.19 -16.89 3.92
C VAL A 175 -12.72 -16.57 3.75
N TYR A 176 -12.26 -16.40 2.51
CA TYR A 176 -10.86 -16.05 2.22
C TYR A 176 -10.47 -14.72 2.86
N LEU A 177 -11.31 -13.68 2.74
CA LEU A 177 -11.04 -12.35 3.28
C LEU A 177 -11.02 -12.36 4.80
N VAL A 178 -12.02 -12.97 5.44
CA VAL A 178 -12.10 -13.08 6.90
C VAL A 178 -10.92 -13.87 7.46
N LEU A 179 -10.61 -15.03 6.88
CA LEU A 179 -9.47 -15.85 7.29
C LEU A 179 -8.15 -15.09 7.13
N THR A 180 -7.99 -14.36 6.02
CA THR A 180 -6.79 -13.55 5.77
C THR A 180 -6.62 -12.46 6.82
N ILE A 181 -7.69 -11.75 7.20
CA ILE A 181 -7.63 -10.69 8.22
C ILE A 181 -7.25 -11.29 9.58
N ILE A 182 -7.96 -12.33 10.03
CA ILE A 182 -7.74 -12.95 11.35
C ILE A 182 -6.29 -13.46 11.48
N ILE A 183 -5.80 -14.18 10.47
CA ILE A 183 -4.43 -14.72 10.51
C ILE A 183 -3.40 -13.59 10.39
N THR A 184 -3.67 -12.54 9.60
CA THR A 184 -2.76 -11.39 9.47
C THR A 184 -2.63 -10.64 10.79
N GLU A 185 -3.73 -10.42 11.49
CA GLU A 185 -3.73 -9.76 12.80
C GLU A 185 -2.98 -10.61 13.84
N TRP A 186 -3.29 -11.91 13.92
CA TRP A 186 -2.56 -12.83 14.79
C TRP A 186 -1.06 -12.90 14.48
N ARG A 187 -0.68 -12.86 13.20
CA ARG A 187 0.72 -12.90 12.76
C ARG A 187 1.50 -11.64 13.12
N THR A 188 0.82 -10.51 13.30
CA THR A 188 1.46 -9.22 13.57
C THR A 188 2.32 -9.26 14.84
N LYS A 189 1.96 -10.08 15.84
CA LYS A 189 2.78 -10.27 17.05
C LYS A 189 4.16 -10.88 16.77
N PHE A 190 4.24 -11.91 15.92
CA PHE A 190 5.52 -12.54 15.57
C PHE A 190 6.39 -11.61 14.73
N ARG A 191 5.76 -10.78 13.90
CA ARG A 191 6.45 -9.74 13.14
C ARG A 191 7.05 -8.68 14.07
N ARG A 192 6.32 -8.28 15.13
CA ARG A 192 6.82 -7.34 16.14
C ARG A 192 8.01 -7.92 16.91
N ASP A 193 7.88 -9.15 17.41
CA ASP A 193 8.94 -9.86 18.12
C ASP A 193 10.22 -10.03 17.28
N MET A 194 10.06 -10.35 15.99
CA MET A 194 11.16 -10.38 15.01
C MET A 194 11.84 -9.01 14.85
N ASN A 195 11.07 -7.92 14.76
CA ASN A 195 11.63 -6.58 14.63
C ASN A 195 12.36 -6.13 15.91
N ASP A 196 11.85 -6.49 17.09
CA ASP A 196 12.45 -6.12 18.38
C ASP A 196 13.79 -6.84 18.58
N THR A 197 13.84 -8.15 18.30
CA THR A 197 15.08 -8.95 18.33
C THR A 197 16.09 -8.52 17.26
N GLU A 198 15.61 -8.08 16.09
CA GLU A 198 16.46 -7.49 15.04
C GLU A 198 17.11 -6.18 15.55
N ASN A 199 16.33 -5.30 16.15
CA ASN A 199 16.81 -4.02 16.68
C ASN A 199 17.86 -4.23 17.79
N ILE A 200 17.64 -5.18 18.69
CA ILE A 200 18.60 -5.55 19.75
C ILE A 200 19.89 -6.06 19.11
N SER A 201 19.81 -6.96 18.13
CA SER A 201 20.99 -7.52 17.45
C SER A 201 21.79 -6.43 16.72
N ARG A 202 21.09 -5.52 16.03
CA ARG A 202 21.73 -4.35 15.38
C ARG A 202 22.37 -3.42 16.41
N ALA A 203 21.71 -3.16 17.53
CA ALA A 203 22.24 -2.30 18.59
C ALA A 203 23.53 -2.87 19.19
N ILE A 204 23.57 -4.18 19.50
CA ILE A 204 24.79 -4.86 19.99
C ILE A 204 25.92 -4.75 18.97
N GLY A 205 25.64 -5.02 17.69
CA GLY A 205 26.65 -4.92 16.63
C GLY A 205 27.20 -3.50 16.45
N VAL A 206 26.34 -2.48 16.49
CA VAL A 206 26.75 -1.07 16.39
C VAL A 206 27.57 -0.65 17.61
N ASP A 207 27.12 -0.98 18.83
CA ASP A 207 27.79 -0.62 20.07
C ASP A 207 29.19 -1.25 20.18
N SER A 208 29.32 -2.53 19.80
CA SER A 208 30.60 -3.24 19.79
C SER A 208 31.61 -2.62 18.81
N LEU A 209 31.15 -2.21 17.62
CA LEU A 209 32.00 -1.58 16.61
C LEU A 209 32.37 -0.12 16.94
N LEU A 210 31.45 0.64 17.54
CA LEU A 210 31.74 2.00 18.01
C LEU A 210 32.76 1.98 19.15
N ASN A 211 32.68 0.99 20.04
CA ASN A 211 33.57 0.82 21.19
C ASN A 211 34.71 -0.17 20.92
N TYR A 212 35.17 -0.26 19.67
CA TYR A 212 36.21 -1.21 19.25
C TYR A 212 37.49 -1.10 20.10
N GLU A 213 37.90 0.11 20.45
CA GLU A 213 39.08 0.34 21.30
C GLU A 213 38.92 -0.30 22.67
N THR A 214 37.75 -0.15 23.30
CA THR A 214 37.44 -0.76 24.59
C THR A 214 37.46 -2.28 24.50
N VAL A 215 36.86 -2.86 23.47
CA VAL A 215 36.88 -4.32 23.26
C VAL A 215 38.32 -4.83 23.15
N LYS A 216 39.19 -4.11 22.45
CA LYS A 216 40.62 -4.44 22.31
C LYS A 216 41.41 -4.23 23.59
N TYR A 217 41.13 -3.21 24.38
CA TYR A 217 41.81 -2.99 25.67
C TYR A 217 41.59 -4.13 26.67
N TYR A 218 40.42 -4.76 26.63
CA TYR A 218 40.06 -5.84 27.54
C TYR A 218 40.22 -7.25 26.94
N ASN A 219 40.73 -7.39 25.70
CA ASN A 219 40.78 -8.67 24.95
C ASN A 219 39.43 -9.43 24.99
N ALA A 220 38.33 -8.68 24.84
CA ALA A 220 36.97 -9.18 24.98
C ALA A 220 36.33 -9.61 23.64
N GLU A 221 37.13 -9.85 22.60
CA GLU A 221 36.61 -10.13 21.26
C GLU A 221 35.75 -11.39 21.22
N HIS A 222 36.18 -12.47 21.87
CA HIS A 222 35.42 -13.71 21.92
C HIS A 222 34.09 -13.56 22.66
N LEU A 223 34.08 -12.77 23.74
CA LEU A 223 32.87 -12.50 24.53
C LEU A 223 31.84 -11.72 23.71
N GLU A 224 32.28 -10.67 23.01
CA GLU A 224 31.38 -9.86 22.17
C GLU A 224 30.87 -10.64 20.95
N VAL A 225 31.69 -11.51 20.36
CA VAL A 225 31.26 -12.42 19.30
C VAL A 225 30.20 -13.42 19.81
N GLU A 226 30.39 -14.00 21.00
CA GLU A 226 29.42 -14.92 21.61
C GLU A 226 28.10 -14.22 21.95
N ARG A 227 28.18 -13.02 22.55
CA ARG A 227 27.02 -12.17 22.83
C ARG A 227 26.24 -11.81 21.57
N PHE A 228 26.95 -11.47 20.49
CA PHE A 228 26.32 -11.21 19.20
C PHE A 228 25.70 -12.49 18.62
N ALA A 229 26.39 -13.62 18.68
CA ALA A 229 25.88 -14.90 18.20
C ALA A 229 24.59 -15.32 18.94
N ASP A 230 24.51 -15.12 20.25
CA ASP A 230 23.29 -15.41 21.02
C ASP A 230 22.12 -14.48 20.66
N SER A 231 22.40 -13.19 20.42
CA SER A 231 21.38 -12.26 19.92
C SER A 231 20.87 -12.69 18.54
N ILE A 232 21.77 -13.12 17.66
CA ILE A 232 21.41 -13.64 16.33
C ILE A 232 20.59 -14.93 16.42
N ARG A 233 20.89 -15.85 17.36
CA ARG A 233 20.07 -17.06 17.58
C ARG A 233 18.64 -16.70 18.00
N GLN A 234 18.48 -15.71 18.89
CA GLN A 234 17.15 -15.23 19.29
C GLN A 234 16.40 -14.62 18.09
N TYR A 235 17.06 -13.77 17.31
CA TYR A 235 16.51 -13.23 16.07
C TYR A 235 16.09 -14.33 15.09
N GLN A 236 16.94 -15.35 14.86
CA GLN A 236 16.61 -16.47 13.97
C GLN A 236 15.38 -17.25 14.44
N SER A 237 15.21 -17.43 15.75
CA SER A 237 14.02 -18.11 16.30
C SER A 237 12.74 -17.30 16.05
N ALA A 238 12.80 -15.98 16.22
CA ALA A 238 11.68 -15.08 15.94
C ALA A 238 11.39 -14.95 14.42
N GLU A 239 12.44 -14.90 13.60
CA GLU A 239 12.36 -14.90 12.13
C GLU A 239 11.74 -16.19 11.60
N TRP A 240 12.11 -17.34 12.18
CA TRP A 240 11.48 -18.62 11.85
C TRP A 240 9.99 -18.60 12.18
N ALA A 241 9.57 -18.13 13.36
CA ALA A 241 8.16 -18.04 13.72
C ALA A 241 7.37 -17.08 12.81
N SER A 242 7.98 -15.93 12.45
CA SER A 242 7.43 -14.94 11.52
C SER A 242 7.29 -15.49 10.09
N SER A 243 8.24 -16.32 9.65
CA SER A 243 8.23 -16.96 8.33
C SER A 243 7.28 -18.15 8.27
N ALA A 244 7.30 -19.02 9.30
CA ALA A 244 6.40 -20.16 9.43
C ALA A 244 4.93 -19.72 9.47
N SER A 245 4.61 -18.63 10.20
CA SER A 245 3.27 -18.06 10.22
C SER A 245 2.82 -17.50 8.86
N LEU A 246 3.75 -16.99 8.03
CA LEU A 246 3.43 -16.57 6.65
C LEU A 246 3.14 -17.79 5.77
N SER A 247 3.94 -18.85 5.91
CA SER A 247 3.71 -20.11 5.20
C SER A 247 2.37 -20.75 5.59
N LEU A 248 2.00 -20.69 6.87
CA LEU A 248 0.69 -21.14 7.35
C LEU A 248 -0.45 -20.33 6.73
N LEU A 249 -0.34 -19.00 6.67
CA LEU A 249 -1.30 -18.13 5.97
C LEU A 249 -1.48 -18.57 4.52
N ASN A 250 -0.37 -18.71 3.78
CA ASN A 250 -0.39 -19.15 2.38
C ASN A 250 -1.02 -20.53 2.23
N LEU A 251 -0.74 -21.46 3.14
CA LEU A 251 -1.32 -22.80 3.13
C LEU A 251 -2.84 -22.74 3.33
N CYS A 252 -3.33 -22.00 4.32
CA CYS A 252 -4.76 -21.84 4.57
C CYS A 252 -5.46 -21.17 3.38
N GLN A 253 -4.87 -20.11 2.81
CA GLN A 253 -5.38 -19.43 1.63
C GLN A 253 -5.47 -20.37 0.42
N ASN A 254 -4.41 -21.10 0.11
CA ASN A 254 -4.39 -22.07 -0.98
C ASN A 254 -5.36 -23.23 -0.71
N ALA A 255 -5.53 -23.68 0.53
CA ALA A 255 -6.49 -24.71 0.89
C ALA A 255 -7.94 -24.24 0.69
N THR A 256 -8.30 -23.04 1.14
CA THR A 256 -9.63 -22.46 0.91
C THR A 256 -9.97 -22.38 -0.57
N ILE A 257 -9.03 -21.91 -1.39
CA ILE A 257 -9.23 -21.79 -2.84
C ILE A 257 -9.24 -23.16 -3.51
N GLY A 258 -8.33 -24.06 -3.11
CA GLY A 258 -8.27 -25.42 -3.62
C GLY A 258 -9.58 -26.16 -3.35
N MET A 259 -10.15 -26.04 -2.15
CA MET A 259 -11.46 -26.62 -1.82
C MET A 259 -12.59 -25.99 -2.65
N ALA A 260 -12.64 -24.67 -2.76
CA ALA A 260 -13.66 -24.00 -3.57
C ALA A 260 -13.57 -24.36 -5.06
N HIS A 261 -12.34 -24.46 -5.58
CA HIS A 261 -12.07 -24.87 -6.94
C HIS A 261 -12.45 -26.35 -7.15
N MET A 262 -12.18 -27.23 -6.20
CA MET A 262 -12.59 -28.64 -6.22
C MET A 262 -14.11 -28.78 -6.20
N ILE A 263 -14.81 -28.06 -5.33
CA ILE A 263 -16.28 -28.11 -5.25
C ILE A 263 -16.91 -27.56 -6.54
N GLY A 264 -16.42 -26.43 -7.03
CA GLY A 264 -16.91 -25.82 -8.27
C GLY A 264 -16.63 -26.68 -9.51
N SER A 265 -15.44 -27.28 -9.61
CA SER A 265 -15.09 -28.19 -10.70
C SER A 265 -15.96 -29.45 -10.70
N LEU A 266 -16.17 -30.07 -9.53
CA LEU A 266 -17.03 -31.24 -9.39
C LEU A 266 -18.49 -30.92 -9.75
N MET A 267 -18.99 -29.76 -9.33
CA MET A 267 -20.35 -29.31 -9.65
C MET A 267 -20.55 -29.10 -11.15
N ILE A 268 -19.59 -28.46 -11.83
CA ILE A 268 -19.62 -28.29 -13.30
C ILE A 268 -19.55 -29.65 -14.01
N ALA A 269 -18.63 -30.52 -13.59
CA ALA A 269 -18.47 -31.85 -14.18
C ALA A 269 -19.73 -32.71 -14.01
N TYR A 270 -20.39 -32.64 -12.85
CA TYR A 270 -21.65 -33.33 -12.59
C TYR A 270 -22.78 -32.80 -13.48
N LEU A 271 -22.92 -31.48 -13.63
CA LEU A 271 -23.95 -30.87 -14.49
C LEU A 271 -23.75 -31.20 -15.98
N ILE A 272 -22.50 -31.25 -16.45
CA ILE A 272 -22.16 -31.69 -17.80
C ILE A 272 -22.51 -33.17 -17.99
N SER A 273 -22.14 -34.03 -17.04
CA SER A 273 -22.38 -35.47 -17.09
C SER A 273 -23.87 -35.83 -17.10
N LEU A 274 -24.72 -35.06 -16.40
CA LEU A 274 -26.17 -35.28 -16.39
C LEU A 274 -26.88 -34.82 -17.67
N GLY A 275 -26.20 -34.13 -18.60
CA GLY A 275 -26.78 -33.65 -19.85
C GLY A 275 -27.96 -32.68 -19.68
N LYS A 276 -28.19 -32.14 -18.47
CA LYS A 276 -29.32 -31.27 -18.13
C LYS A 276 -29.03 -29.78 -18.29
N GLY A 277 -27.81 -29.39 -18.68
CA GLY A 277 -27.41 -28.00 -18.86
C GLY A 277 -26.70 -27.76 -20.19
N LYS A 278 -26.87 -26.56 -20.77
CA LYS A 278 -26.16 -26.06 -21.96
C LYS A 278 -24.67 -25.75 -21.68
N LEU A 279 -24.08 -26.31 -20.63
CA LEU A 279 -22.71 -26.03 -20.19
C LEU A 279 -21.73 -26.86 -21.01
N THR A 280 -20.67 -26.23 -21.51
CA THR A 280 -19.67 -26.87 -22.38
C THR A 280 -18.34 -27.13 -21.65
N ALA A 281 -17.41 -27.86 -22.27
CA ALA A 281 -16.05 -27.98 -21.76
C ALA A 281 -15.34 -26.62 -21.64
N GLY A 282 -15.71 -25.62 -22.46
CA GLY A 282 -15.22 -24.26 -22.34
C GLY A 282 -15.68 -23.54 -21.06
N ASP A 283 -16.86 -23.87 -20.53
CA ASP A 283 -17.36 -23.32 -19.25
C ASP A 283 -16.51 -23.74 -18.05
N TYR A 284 -15.99 -24.96 -18.08
CA TYR A 284 -15.05 -25.45 -17.07
C TYR A 284 -13.75 -24.65 -17.06
N VAL A 285 -13.19 -24.41 -18.24
CA VAL A 285 -11.96 -23.62 -18.40
C VAL A 285 -12.19 -22.16 -18.00
N LEU A 286 -13.37 -21.62 -18.31
CA LEU A 286 -13.76 -20.29 -17.89
C LEU A 286 -13.78 -20.17 -16.37
N PHE A 287 -14.49 -21.08 -15.67
CA PHE A 287 -14.57 -21.09 -14.22
C PHE A 287 -13.18 -21.17 -13.58
N THR A 288 -12.34 -22.09 -14.07
CA THR A 288 -10.97 -22.30 -13.58
C THR A 288 -10.11 -21.05 -13.74
N THR A 289 -10.14 -20.45 -14.94
CA THR A 289 -9.31 -19.28 -15.27
C THR A 289 -9.77 -18.05 -14.49
N TYR A 290 -11.09 -17.86 -14.36
CA TYR A 290 -11.66 -16.73 -13.64
C TYR A 290 -11.38 -16.82 -12.14
N MET A 291 -11.51 -18.01 -11.53
CA MET A 291 -11.15 -18.23 -10.12
C MET A 291 -9.69 -17.89 -9.84
N LEU A 292 -8.76 -18.30 -10.71
CA LEU A 292 -7.34 -17.98 -10.56
C LEU A 292 -7.06 -16.47 -10.68
N GLN A 293 -7.76 -15.79 -11.58
CA GLN A 293 -7.65 -14.33 -11.73
C GLN A 293 -8.15 -13.58 -10.50
N LEU A 294 -9.27 -14.02 -9.89
CA LEU A 294 -9.77 -13.44 -8.65
C LEU A 294 -8.81 -13.64 -7.48
N TYR A 295 -8.14 -14.80 -7.42
CA TYR A 295 -7.20 -15.07 -6.33
C TYR A 295 -6.00 -14.11 -6.31
N THR A 296 -5.44 -13.82 -7.49
CA THR A 296 -4.20 -13.04 -7.61
C THR A 296 -4.22 -11.73 -6.81
N PRO A 297 -5.19 -10.81 -7.00
CA PRO A 297 -5.24 -9.56 -6.22
C PRO A 297 -5.56 -9.82 -4.74
N LEU A 298 -6.35 -10.84 -4.42
CA LEU A 298 -6.71 -11.19 -3.04
C LEU A 298 -5.51 -11.65 -2.22
N ASN A 299 -4.54 -12.36 -2.81
CA ASN A 299 -3.31 -12.76 -2.11
C ASN A 299 -2.52 -11.54 -1.58
N PHE A 300 -2.44 -10.49 -2.39
CA PHE A 300 -1.76 -9.24 -2.00
C PHE A 300 -2.55 -8.43 -0.96
N PHE A 301 -3.84 -8.71 -0.74
CA PHE A 301 -4.69 -7.94 0.17
C PHE A 301 -4.13 -7.89 1.59
N GLY A 302 -3.63 -9.02 2.12
CA GLY A 302 -3.07 -9.06 3.48
C GLY A 302 -1.86 -8.15 3.66
N THR A 303 -1.06 -7.95 2.62
CA THR A 303 0.06 -6.99 2.63
C THR A 303 -0.44 -5.55 2.49
N VAL A 304 -1.39 -5.31 1.58
CA VAL A 304 -2.00 -3.99 1.38
C VAL A 304 -2.67 -3.49 2.65
N TYR A 305 -3.40 -4.34 3.37
CA TYR A 305 -4.05 -4.01 4.64
C TYR A 305 -3.06 -3.43 5.66
N ARG A 306 -1.93 -4.12 5.88
CA ARG A 306 -0.90 -3.66 6.82
C ARG A 306 -0.25 -2.36 6.37
N VAL A 307 0.05 -2.22 5.07
CA VAL A 307 0.67 -1.00 4.53
C VAL A 307 -0.26 0.19 4.71
N ILE A 308 -1.56 0.00 4.53
CA ILE A 308 -2.57 1.03 4.74
C ILE A 308 -2.66 1.43 6.21
N GLN A 309 -2.71 0.46 7.14
CA GLN A 309 -2.71 0.76 8.58
C GLN A 309 -1.48 1.57 8.99
N GLN A 310 -0.29 1.17 8.53
CA GLN A 310 0.95 1.90 8.80
C GLN A 310 0.90 3.31 8.20
N SER A 311 0.44 3.42 6.95
CA SER A 311 0.36 4.70 6.25
C SER A 311 -0.63 5.66 6.90
N PHE A 312 -1.70 5.15 7.54
CA PHE A 312 -2.61 5.98 8.34
C PHE A 312 -1.93 6.56 9.57
N ILE A 313 -1.14 5.75 10.30
CA ILE A 313 -0.39 6.20 11.47
C ILE A 313 0.66 7.25 11.07
N ASP A 314 1.43 6.99 10.01
CA ASP A 314 2.45 7.92 9.55
C ASP A 314 1.84 9.24 9.05
N MET A 315 0.66 9.19 8.43
CA MET A 315 -0.09 10.36 8.00
C MET A 315 -0.70 11.13 9.17
N GLU A 316 -1.18 10.45 10.21
CA GLU A 316 -1.68 11.07 11.43
C GLU A 316 -0.57 11.90 12.11
N ASN A 317 0.62 11.32 12.31
CA ASN A 317 1.77 12.05 12.85
C ASN A 317 2.17 13.27 12.01
N MET A 318 2.04 13.17 10.68
CA MET A 318 2.32 14.27 9.76
C MET A 318 1.26 15.37 9.84
N PHE A 319 -0.02 15.02 10.00
CA PHE A 319 -1.09 15.98 10.20
C PHE A 319 -1.03 16.64 11.58
N GLU A 320 -0.61 15.92 12.62
CA GLU A 320 -0.31 16.52 13.93
C GLU A 320 0.78 17.58 13.81
N LEU A 321 1.82 17.33 13.01
CA LEU A 321 2.88 18.30 12.74
C LEU A 321 2.36 19.55 12.03
N LEU A 322 1.47 19.39 11.05
CA LEU A 322 0.85 20.50 10.30
C LEU A 322 -0.21 21.25 11.13
N ALA A 323 -0.77 20.60 12.15
CA ALA A 323 -1.75 21.19 13.06
C ALA A 323 -1.11 21.96 14.22
N GLU A 324 0.22 21.98 14.32
CA GLU A 324 0.93 22.79 15.30
C GLU A 324 0.72 24.28 15.00
N ASN A 325 0.33 25.05 16.01
CA ASN A 325 0.08 26.48 15.82
C ASN A 325 1.39 27.25 15.71
N VAL A 326 1.42 28.22 14.80
CA VAL A 326 2.52 29.17 14.68
C VAL A 326 2.42 30.17 15.84
N GLU A 327 3.39 30.16 16.77
CA GLU A 327 3.36 31.05 17.95
C GLU A 327 3.59 32.53 17.58
N ILE A 328 4.27 32.80 16.46
CA ILE A 328 4.65 34.15 16.01
C ILE A 328 4.03 34.38 14.64
N GLU A 329 2.83 34.96 14.62
CA GLU A 329 2.16 35.36 13.39
C GLU A 329 2.20 36.88 13.23
N ASP A 330 2.45 37.33 12.00
CA ASP A 330 2.29 38.72 11.63
C ASP A 330 0.81 39.11 11.71
N LYS A 331 0.54 40.37 12.08
CA LYS A 331 -0.83 40.90 12.04
C LYS A 331 -1.33 40.93 10.59
N PRO A 332 -2.65 40.78 10.34
CA PRO A 332 -3.22 40.76 9.00
C PRO A 332 -2.87 41.98 8.12
N ASP A 333 -2.65 43.13 8.75
CA ASP A 333 -2.24 44.41 8.12
C ASP A 333 -0.78 44.77 8.41
N ALA A 334 0.11 43.79 8.58
CA ALA A 334 1.53 44.06 8.76
C ALA A 334 2.11 44.72 7.49
N HIS A 335 2.65 45.93 7.63
CA HIS A 335 3.33 46.62 6.54
C HIS A 335 4.81 46.25 6.50
N PRO A 336 5.44 46.23 5.30
CA PRO A 336 6.89 46.12 5.19
C PRO A 336 7.56 47.23 5.98
N LEU A 337 8.65 46.91 6.68
CA LEU A 337 9.43 47.91 7.41
C LEU A 337 10.14 48.85 6.42
N GLU A 338 9.61 50.06 6.26
CA GLU A 338 10.26 51.14 5.49
C GLU A 338 11.23 51.92 6.41
N LEU A 339 12.53 51.69 6.24
CA LEU A 339 13.56 52.20 7.14
C LEU A 339 14.15 53.52 6.59
N HIS A 340 13.89 54.62 7.29
CA HIS A 340 14.49 55.94 7.00
C HIS A 340 15.63 56.30 7.96
N ASP A 341 15.48 55.95 9.25
CA ASP A 341 16.48 56.08 10.32
C ASP A 341 16.42 54.82 11.22
N GLY A 342 17.58 54.34 11.67
CA GLY A 342 17.72 53.03 12.33
C GLY A 342 17.95 53.09 13.84
N SER A 343 16.99 53.61 14.61
CA SER A 343 17.04 53.56 16.08
C SER A 343 16.29 52.36 16.64
N ILE A 344 16.94 51.55 17.49
CA ILE A 344 16.30 50.46 18.25
C ILE A 344 16.04 50.96 19.66
N VAL A 345 14.77 50.99 20.07
CA VAL A 345 14.34 51.37 21.42
C VAL A 345 13.71 50.16 22.08
N PHE A 346 14.21 49.79 23.26
CA PHE A 346 13.53 48.87 24.15
C PHE A 346 12.63 49.73 25.04
N ASP A 347 11.35 49.39 25.18
CA ASP A 347 10.45 50.05 26.12
C ASP A 347 9.83 49.02 27.04
N SER A 348 10.31 49.00 28.30
CA SER A 348 9.75 48.20 29.38
C SER A 348 9.66 46.71 29.05
N VAL A 349 10.64 46.21 28.30
CA VAL A 349 10.61 44.86 27.73
C VAL A 349 10.82 43.83 28.83
N SER A 350 9.89 42.88 28.89
CA SER A 350 9.94 41.73 29.79
C SER A 350 9.83 40.44 28.97
N PHE A 351 10.75 39.50 29.18
CA PHE A 351 10.85 38.29 28.34
C PHE A 351 11.33 37.09 29.16
N GLY A 352 10.77 35.92 28.88
CA GLY A 352 11.20 34.64 29.42
C GLY A 352 10.86 33.50 28.46
N TYR A 353 11.70 32.47 28.40
CA TYR A 353 11.47 31.28 27.55
C TYR A 353 10.35 30.37 28.10
N THR A 354 10.08 30.46 29.40
CA THR A 354 8.96 29.82 30.09
C THR A 354 8.29 30.85 30.98
N SER A 355 6.96 30.73 31.14
CA SER A 355 6.14 31.64 31.95
C SER A 355 6.62 31.73 33.41
N GLU A 356 7.27 30.67 33.90
CA GLU A 356 7.79 30.57 35.27
C GLU A 356 9.15 31.25 35.47
N ARG A 357 9.90 31.52 34.38
CA ARG A 357 11.27 32.06 34.46
C ARG A 357 11.45 33.24 33.51
N MET A 358 11.22 34.43 34.05
CA MET A 358 11.52 35.69 33.37
C MET A 358 13.03 35.95 33.39
N VAL A 359 13.57 36.30 32.23
CA VAL A 359 15.00 36.61 32.00
C VAL A 359 15.22 38.12 31.93
N LEU A 360 14.37 38.83 31.19
CA LEU A 360 14.38 40.29 31.12
C LEU A 360 13.21 40.82 31.96
N ASN A 361 13.49 41.79 32.83
CA ASN A 361 12.52 42.40 33.74
C ASN A 361 12.55 43.93 33.56
N GLY A 362 11.64 44.46 32.74
CA GLY A 362 11.42 45.91 32.59
C GLY A 362 12.63 46.68 32.07
N ILE A 363 13.28 46.19 31.01
CA ILE A 363 14.46 46.85 30.42
C ILE A 363 14.00 47.89 29.40
N SER A 364 14.58 49.09 29.49
CA SER A 364 14.33 50.23 28.58
C SER A 364 15.64 50.85 28.10
#